data_AF-A0A945KUA4-F1
#
_entry.id   AF-A0A945KUA4-F1
#
_cell.length_a   1.000
_cell.length_b   1.000
_cell.length_c   1.000
_cell.angle_alpha   90.00
_cell.angle_beta   90.00
_cell.angle_gamma   90.00
#
_symmetry.space_group_name_H-M   'P 1'
#
loop_
_entity.id
_entity.type
_entity.pdbx_description
1 polymer ?
#
loop_
_entity_poly.entity_id
_entity_poly.type
_entity_poly.pdbx_seq_one_letter_code
_entity_poly.pdbx_strand_id
1 'polypeptide(L)' 'MVMGGEVRDPRGAEFTDLSALDIKGIYPSYDEAFNIWRGAAQATVDRAFIKYMIIRLR' A
#
# COMPACT_ATOMS: atom_id res chain seq x y z
N MET A 1 3.27 8.70 -3.70
CA MET A 1 3.87 7.80 -2.68
C MET A 1 3.09 6.50 -2.66
N VAL A 2 3.77 5.36 -2.53
CA VAL A 2 3.15 4.04 -2.36
C VAL A 2 3.51 3.50 -0.99
N MET A 3 2.50 3.13 -0.22
CA MET A 3 2.66 2.49 1.08
C MET A 3 1.64 1.36 1.24
N GLY A 4 1.95 0.38 2.07
CA GLY A 4 1.00 -0.64 2.47
C GLY A 4 1.36 -1.24 3.81
N GLY A 5 0.46 -2.07 4.31
CA GLY A 5 0.60 -2.66 5.64
C GLY A 5 -0.64 -3.44 6.00
N GLU A 6 -0.61 -4.01 7.20
CA GLU A 6 -1.74 -4.74 7.74
C GLU A 6 -2.83 -3.78 8.21
N VAL A 7 -4.07 -4.04 7.80
CA VAL A 7 -5.24 -3.25 8.17
C VAL A 7 -6.15 -4.03 9.10
N ARG A 8 -6.79 -3.31 10.02
CA ARG A 8 -7.70 -3.90 11.01
C ARG A 8 -8.98 -4.46 10.37
N ASP A 9 -9.46 -3.78 9.34
CA ASP A 9 -10.58 -4.22 8.51
C ASP A 9 -10.17 -4.10 7.03
N PRO A 10 -10.29 -5.16 6.20
CA PRO A 10 -9.98 -5.11 4.78
C PRO A 10 -10.75 -4.01 4.01
N ARG A 11 -11.95 -3.65 4.49
CA ARG A 11 -12.77 -2.58 3.92
C ARG A 11 -12.29 -1.19 4.33
N GLY A 12 -11.62 -1.10 5.48
CA GLY A 12 -11.10 0.15 6.05
C GLY A 12 -9.74 0.57 5.51
N ALA A 13 -9.20 1.63 6.12
CA ALA A 13 -7.86 2.17 5.87
C ALA A 13 -7.08 2.36 7.18
N GLU A 14 -7.52 1.70 8.26
CA GLU A 14 -6.86 1.74 9.57
C GLU A 14 -5.79 0.66 9.63
N PHE A 15 -4.53 1.10 9.62
CA PHE A 15 -3.39 0.21 9.80
C PHE A 15 -3.29 -0.22 11.27
N THR A 16 -3.07 -1.50 11.51
CA THR A 16 -2.92 -2.06 12.86
C THR A 16 -1.60 -1.66 13.50
N ASP A 17 -0.53 -1.60 12.70
CA ASP A 17 0.81 -1.26 13.13
C ASP A 17 1.47 -0.29 12.15
N LEU A 18 1.76 0.91 12.63
CA LEU A 18 2.44 1.95 11.85
C LEU A 18 3.96 1.72 11.74
N SER A 19 4.54 0.94 12.65
CA SER A 19 5.97 0.60 12.62
C SER A 19 6.28 -0.49 11.59
N ALA A 20 5.31 -1.34 11.29
CA ALA A 20 5.39 -2.40 10.28
C ALA A 20 4.91 -1.97 8.88
N LEU A 21 4.76 -0.67 8.63
CA LEU A 21 4.37 -0.15 7.32
C LEU A 21 5.45 -0.44 6.26
N ASP A 22 5.03 -1.06 5.17
CA ASP A 22 5.83 -1.27 3.97
C ASP A 22 5.74 -0.03 3.08
N ILE A 23 6.76 0.82 3.16
CA ILE A 23 6.88 2.03 2.34
C ILE A 23 7.74 1.69 1.13
N LYS A 24 7.12 1.60 -0.06
CA LYS A 24 7.83 1.34 -1.32
C LYS A 24 8.56 2.57 -1.85
N GLY A 25 8.04 3.76 -1.58
CA GLY A 25 8.71 5.02 -1.89
C GLY A 25 7.79 6.11 -2.46
N ILE A 26 8.42 7.21 -2.88
CA ILE A 26 7.79 8.36 -3.52
C ILE A 26 8.16 8.34 -5.00
N TYR A 27 7.16 8.47 -5.86
CA TYR A 27 7.33 8.43 -7.31
C TYR A 27 6.83 9.74 -7.93
N PRO A 28 7.48 10.24 -8.99
CA PRO A 28 7.13 11.49 -9.67
C PRO A 28 5.83 11.41 -10.47
N SER A 29 5.41 10.21 -10.88
CA SER A 29 4.19 10.01 -11.67
C SER A 29 3.25 8.98 -11.04
N TYR A 30 1.96 9.10 -11.36
CA TYR A 30 0.97 8.11 -10.95
C TYR A 30 1.22 6.74 -11.60
N ASP A 31 1.66 6.72 -12.85
CA ASP A 31 1.88 5.46 -13.59
C ASP A 31 3.01 4.63 -12.97
N GLU A 32 4.11 5.27 -12.57
CA GLU A 32 5.18 4.60 -11.83
C GLU A 32 4.68 4.07 -10.48
N ALA A 33 3.94 4.90 -9.73
CA ALA A 33 3.36 4.48 -8.45
C ALA A 33 2.37 3.31 -8.62
N PHE A 34 1.59 3.31 -9.70
CA PHE A 34 0.60 2.29 -10.00
C PHE A 34 1.26 0.94 -10.32
N ASN A 35 2.34 0.93 -11.11
CA ASN A 35 3.08 -0.29 -11.41
C ASN A 35 3.64 -0.94 -10.14
N ILE A 36 4.19 -0.14 -9.24
CA ILE A 36 4.72 -0.62 -7.95
C ILE A 36 3.59 -1.12 -7.04
N TRP A 37 2.52 -0.34 -6.91
CA TRP A 37 1.34 -0.72 -6.13
C TRP A 37 0.73 -2.04 -6.63
N ARG A 38 0.60 -2.20 -7.95
CA ARG A 38 0.04 -3.40 -8.57
C ARG A 38 0.89 -4.63 -8.23
N GLY A 39 2.21 -4.53 -8.36
CA GLY A 39 3.11 -5.62 -8.01
C GLY A 39 3.00 -6.00 -6.53
N ALA A 40 3.01 -5.00 -5.64
CA ALA A 40 2.90 -5.22 -4.21
C ALA A 40 1.54 -5.83 -3.80
N ALA A 41 0.44 -5.33 -4.36
CA ALA A 41 -0.91 -5.85 -4.09
C ALA A 41 -1.11 -7.27 -4.63
N GLN A 42 -0.57 -7.60 -5.80
CA GLN A 42 -0.63 -8.96 -6.35
C GLN A 42 0.20 -9.95 -5.55
N ALA A 43 1.35 -9.53 -5.01
CA ALA A 43 2.22 -10.38 -4.20
C ALA A 43 1.61 -10.76 -2.84
N THR A 44 0.60 -10.03 -2.36
CA THR A 44 -0.02 -10.24 -1.05
C THR A 44 -1.50 -10.63 -1.16
N VAL A 45 -1.93 -11.17 -2.30
CA VAL A 45 -3.33 -11.54 -2.56
C VAL A 45 -3.86 -12.62 -1.61
N ASP A 46 -2.96 -13.46 -1.10
CA ASP A 46 -3.21 -14.50 -0.10
C ASP A 46 -3.40 -13.93 1.31
N ARG A 47 -2.89 -12.72 1.57
CA ARG A 47 -2.98 -12.04 2.87
C ARG A 47 -4.18 -11.09 2.90
N ALA A 48 -5.30 -11.59 3.41
CA ALA A 48 -6.58 -10.88 3.47
C ALA A 48 -6.55 -9.50 4.18
N PHE A 49 -5.59 -9.29 5.08
CA PHE A 49 -5.46 -8.04 5.84
C PHE A 49 -4.35 -7.12 5.34
N ILE A 50 -3.63 -7.44 4.26
CA ILE A 50 -2.66 -6.51 3.68
C ILE A 50 -3.35 -5.58 2.68
N LYS A 51 -3.11 -4.28 2.81
CA LYS A 51 -3.60 -3.28 1.86
C LYS A 51 -2.48 -2.33 1.46
N TYR A 52 -2.34 -2.11 0.15
CA TYR A 52 -1.48 -1.08 -0.42
C TYR A 52 -2.31 0.07 -0.97
N MET A 53 -1.77 1.28 -0.86
CA MET A 53 -2.41 2.52 -1.29
C MET A 53 -1.41 3.49 -1.92
N ILE A 54 -1.91 4.22 -2.92
CA ILE A 54 -1.18 5.29 -3.59
C ILE A 54 -1.67 6.61 -3.00
N ILE A 55 -0.76 7.32 -2.32
CA ILE A 55 -1.02 8.65 -1.77
C ILE A 55 -0.45 9.68 -2.73
N ARG A 56 -1.33 10.58 -3.20
CA ARG A 56 -0.94 11.76 -3.97
C ARG A 56 -0.50 12.85 -3.00
N LEU A 57 0.74 13.31 -3.14
CA LEU A 57 1.27 14.46 -2.41
C LEU A 57 0.95 15.69 -3.27
N ARG A 58 0.32 16.70 -2.68
CA ARG A 58 -0.06 17.95 -3.34
C ARG A 58 0.76 19.10 -2.76
#